data_AF-A0A6N6JVE0-F1
#
_entry.id   AF-A0A6N6JVE0-F1
#
_cell.length_a   1.000
_cell.length_b   1.000
_cell.length_c   1.000
_cell.angle_alpha   90.00
_cell.angle_beta   90.00
_cell.angle_gamma   90.00
#
_symmetry.space_group_name_H-M   'P 1'
#
loop_
_entity.id
_entity.type
_entity.pdbx_description
1 polymer ?
#
loop_
_entity_poly.entity_id
_entity_poly.type
_entity_poly.pdbx_seq_one_letter_code
_entity_poly.pdbx_strand_id
1 'polypeptide(L)'
;MDLNTFITLLGVAGGLGGFTFGLYTYYRAQRLRSAEFAANEVSRWLDTRETRQVISMLEWLERDVALETAEGSGQFENLMVHNDELGLALAPHHEKSFSAKETAIRGVFDRFLFGLQRIEHFIASGVVRQGDIEPFLRYYIDLIGRRPSVRMPESSQRALWLYIDFYQMTDVQKLFARFGYRIKP
;
A
#
# COMPACT_ATOMS: atom_id res chain seq x y z
N MET A 1 -57.53 -23.15 10.67
CA MET A 1 -56.64 -22.74 9.55
C MET A 1 -57.00 -23.63 8.37
N ASP A 2 -57.34 -23.05 7.23
CA ASP A 2 -57.63 -23.86 6.04
C ASP A 2 -56.33 -24.32 5.34
N LEU A 3 -56.43 -25.36 4.53
CA LEU A 3 -55.28 -25.97 3.85
C LEU A 3 -54.56 -24.96 2.94
N ASN A 4 -55.30 -24.04 2.33
CA ASN A 4 -54.75 -23.01 1.46
C ASN A 4 -53.87 -22.01 2.22
N THR A 5 -54.34 -21.50 3.36
CA THR A 5 -53.55 -20.60 4.22
C THR A 5 -52.27 -21.27 4.71
N PHE A 6 -52.34 -22.57 5.04
CA PHE A 6 -51.16 -23.33 5.45
C PHE A 6 -50.13 -23.48 4.31
N ILE A 7 -50.58 -23.81 3.09
CA ILE A 7 -49.70 -23.92 1.91
C ILE A 7 -49.08 -22.55 1.58
N THR A 8 -49.85 -21.47 1.63
CA THR A 8 -49.34 -20.10 1.42
C THR A 8 -48.27 -19.73 2.46
N LEU A 9 -48.51 -20.03 3.74
CA LEU A 9 -47.54 -19.80 4.82
C LEU A 9 -46.23 -20.56 4.59
N LEU A 10 -46.30 -21.84 4.18
CA LEU A 10 -45.12 -22.62 3.85
C LEU A 10 -44.37 -22.05 2.64
N GLY A 11 -45.08 -21.61 1.60
CA GLY A 11 -44.47 -20.97 0.43
C GLY A 11 -43.74 -19.67 0.79
N VAL A 12 -44.35 -18.82 1.62
CA VAL A 12 -43.73 -17.57 2.10
C VAL A 12 -42.52 -17.86 2.99
N ALA A 13 -42.63 -18.80 3.92
CA ALA A 13 -41.52 -19.19 4.80
C ALA A 13 -40.35 -19.78 4.01
N GLY A 14 -40.64 -20.64 3.01
CA GLY A 14 -39.63 -21.19 2.11
C GLY A 14 -38.96 -20.13 1.26
N GLY A 15 -39.73 -19.17 0.71
CA GLY A 15 -39.20 -18.05 -0.06
C GLY A 15 -38.28 -17.15 0.76
N LEU A 16 -38.69 -16.78 1.98
CA LEU A 16 -37.85 -16.00 2.91
C LEU A 16 -36.58 -16.76 3.33
N GLY A 17 -36.70 -18.05 3.61
CA GLY A 17 -35.56 -18.91 3.93
C GLY A 17 -34.55 -18.99 2.79
N GLY A 18 -35.03 -19.22 1.55
CA GLY A 18 -34.18 -19.25 0.36
C GLY A 18 -33.52 -17.90 0.08
N PHE A 19 -34.26 -16.80 0.20
CA PHE A 19 -33.74 -15.45 0.01
C PHE A 19 -32.64 -15.08 1.01
N THR A 20 -32.88 -15.34 2.30
CA THR A 20 -31.90 -15.05 3.37
C THR A 20 -30.63 -15.90 3.21
N PHE A 21 -30.77 -17.17 2.87
CA PHE A 21 -29.63 -18.04 2.56
C PHE A 21 -28.86 -17.57 1.32
N GLY A 22 -29.56 -17.16 0.26
CA GLY A 22 -28.97 -16.60 -0.95
C GLY A 22 -28.16 -15.32 -0.66
N LEU A 23 -28.72 -14.40 0.14
CA LEU A 23 -27.99 -13.22 0.59
C LEU A 23 -26.74 -13.59 1.40
N TYR A 24 -26.86 -14.51 2.35
CA TYR A 24 -25.72 -14.96 3.17
C TYR A 24 -24.57 -15.53 2.32
N THR A 25 -24.90 -16.42 1.38
CA THR A 25 -23.91 -17.03 0.47
C THR A 25 -23.28 -15.99 -0.45
N TYR A 26 -24.07 -15.04 -0.97
CA TYR A 26 -23.57 -13.93 -1.78
C TYR A 26 -22.57 -13.05 -1.00
N TYR A 27 -22.90 -12.63 0.23
CA TYR A 27 -21.99 -11.83 1.05
C TYR A 27 -20.69 -12.57 1.39
N ARG A 28 -20.78 -13.86 1.69
CA ARG A 28 -19.59 -14.69 1.95
C ARG A 28 -18.71 -14.80 0.70
N ALA A 29 -19.29 -15.06 -0.46
CA ALA A 29 -18.56 -15.13 -1.72
C ALA A 29 -17.92 -13.78 -2.08
N GLN A 30 -18.63 -12.67 -1.86
CA GLN A 30 -18.08 -11.33 -2.09
C GLN A 30 -16.88 -11.03 -1.18
N ARG A 31 -16.93 -11.46 0.09
CA ARG A 31 -15.81 -11.31 1.02
C ARG A 31 -14.59 -12.11 0.57
N LEU A 32 -14.78 -13.33 0.09
CA LEU A 32 -13.69 -14.15 -0.44
C LEU A 32 -13.04 -13.47 -1.65
N ARG A 33 -13.85 -13.00 -2.61
CA ARG A 33 -13.35 -12.28 -3.80
C ARG A 33 -12.57 -11.02 -3.44
N SER A 34 -13.05 -10.25 -2.46
CA SER A 34 -12.35 -9.07 -1.93
C SER A 34 -10.97 -9.43 -1.37
N ALA A 35 -10.89 -10.49 -0.56
CA ALA A 35 -9.64 -10.97 0.02
C ALA A 35 -8.68 -11.53 -1.04
N GLU A 36 -9.18 -12.28 -2.03
CA GLU A 36 -8.38 -12.78 -3.15
C GLU A 36 -7.83 -11.64 -4.01
N PHE A 37 -8.66 -10.63 -4.31
CA PHE A 37 -8.21 -9.44 -5.02
C PHE A 37 -7.12 -8.71 -4.24
N ALA A 38 -7.34 -8.46 -2.94
CA ALA A 38 -6.36 -7.83 -2.05
C ALA A 38 -5.02 -8.58 -2.04
N ALA A 39 -5.05 -9.90 -1.83
CA ALA A 39 -3.86 -10.74 -1.80
C ALA A 39 -3.09 -10.67 -3.13
N ASN A 40 -3.80 -10.82 -4.26
CA ASN A 40 -3.18 -10.80 -5.59
C ASN A 40 -2.58 -9.44 -5.93
N GLU A 41 -3.31 -8.35 -5.67
CA GLU A 41 -2.90 -7.01 -6.05
C GLU A 41 -1.73 -6.51 -5.20
N VAL A 42 -1.77 -6.74 -3.89
CA VAL A 42 -0.67 -6.38 -2.99
C VAL A 42 0.56 -7.23 -3.26
N SER A 43 0.41 -8.56 -3.41
CA SER A 43 1.56 -9.44 -3.67
C SER A 43 2.23 -9.09 -5.00
N ARG A 44 1.44 -8.85 -6.06
CA ARG A 44 1.97 -8.43 -7.37
C ARG A 44 2.75 -7.12 -7.27
N TRP A 45 2.25 -6.15 -6.50
CA TRP A 45 2.94 -4.88 -6.29
C TRP A 45 4.21 -5.04 -5.44
N LEU A 46 4.18 -5.86 -4.38
CA LEU A 46 5.35 -6.17 -3.57
C LEU A 46 6.44 -6.92 -4.37
N ASP A 47 6.03 -7.68 -5.38
CA ASP A 47 6.93 -8.40 -6.27
C ASP A 47 7.57 -7.55 -7.37
N THR A 48 7.14 -6.30 -7.54
CA THR A 48 7.80 -5.42 -8.51
C THR A 48 9.22 -5.08 -8.06
N ARG A 49 10.10 -4.87 -9.03
CA ARG A 49 11.51 -4.58 -8.78
C ARG A 49 11.66 -3.30 -7.96
N GLU A 50 10.89 -2.27 -8.32
CA GLU A 50 10.88 -0.95 -7.70
C GLU A 50 10.52 -1.04 -6.22
N THR A 51 9.47 -1.80 -5.90
CA THR A 51 9.03 -2.00 -4.52
C THR A 51 10.09 -2.75 -3.73
N ARG A 52 10.68 -3.80 -4.30
CA ARG A 52 11.77 -4.54 -3.65
C ARG A 52 13.00 -3.68 -3.41
N GLN A 53 13.35 -2.79 -4.33
CA GLN A 53 14.46 -1.83 -4.18
C GLN A 53 14.19 -0.85 -3.04
N VAL A 54 12.98 -0.30 -2.96
CA VAL A 54 12.60 0.60 -1.87
C VAL A 54 12.62 -0.13 -0.53
N ILE A 55 12.02 -1.31 -0.44
CA ILE A 55 12.05 -2.14 0.78
C ILE A 55 13.49 -2.43 1.18
N SER A 56 14.36 -2.81 0.24
CA SER A 56 15.76 -3.05 0.56
C SER A 56 16.49 -1.80 1.06
N MET A 57 16.18 -0.62 0.52
CA MET A 57 16.75 0.64 0.99
C MET A 57 16.22 1.03 2.39
N LEU A 58 14.96 0.73 2.70
CA LEU A 58 14.35 1.05 3.99
C LEU A 58 14.77 0.10 5.12
N GLU A 59 15.06 -1.17 4.80
CA GLU A 59 15.38 -2.19 5.81
C GLU A 59 16.84 -2.25 6.20
N TRP A 60 17.75 -1.86 5.30
CA TRP A 60 19.19 -1.98 5.46
C TRP A 60 19.83 -0.61 5.65
N LEU A 61 20.88 -0.56 6.48
CA LEU A 61 21.68 0.67 6.67
C LEU A 61 22.47 1.02 5.41
N GLU A 62 22.94 0.00 4.70
CA GLU A 62 23.64 0.11 3.42
C GLU A 62 23.31 -1.12 2.57
N ARG A 63 23.14 -0.94 1.26
CA ARG A 63 22.89 -2.05 0.33
C ARG A 63 23.24 -1.67 -1.11
N ASP A 64 23.81 -2.62 -1.85
CA ASP A 64 23.86 -2.55 -3.30
C ASP A 64 22.46 -2.73 -3.89
N VAL A 65 21.99 -1.70 -4.58
CA VAL A 65 20.68 -1.68 -5.22
C VAL A 65 20.87 -1.41 -6.70
N ALA A 66 20.35 -2.30 -7.54
CA ALA A 66 20.44 -2.18 -8.98
C ALA A 66 19.46 -1.11 -9.49
N LEU A 67 19.89 0.15 -9.62
CA LEU A 67 19.04 1.30 -9.96
C LEU A 67 19.22 1.71 -11.43
N GLU A 68 18.16 2.28 -12.02
CA GLU A 68 18.22 2.81 -13.38
C GLU A 68 18.76 4.25 -13.35
N THR A 69 19.99 4.46 -13.80
CA THR A 69 20.67 5.77 -13.67
C THR A 69 20.16 6.82 -14.66
N ALA A 70 19.57 6.38 -15.77
CA ALA A 70 18.86 7.20 -16.72
C ALA A 70 17.45 6.64 -16.94
N GLU A 71 16.44 7.39 -16.52
CA GLU A 71 15.04 6.96 -16.58
C GLU A 71 14.61 6.59 -18.01
N GLY A 72 14.08 5.37 -18.19
CA GLY A 72 13.63 4.87 -19.48
C GLY A 72 14.74 4.30 -20.37
N SER A 73 15.99 4.26 -19.90
CA SER A 73 17.11 3.63 -20.63
C SER A 73 17.08 2.10 -20.58
N GLY A 74 16.44 1.52 -19.56
CA GLY A 74 16.53 0.09 -19.24
C GLY A 74 17.91 -0.36 -18.76
N GLN A 75 18.86 0.56 -18.57
CA GLN A 75 20.20 0.26 -18.08
C GLN A 75 20.25 0.41 -16.56
N PHE A 76 20.69 -0.65 -15.90
CA PHE A 76 20.74 -0.70 -14.44
C PHE A 76 22.17 -0.84 -13.95
N GLU A 77 22.51 0.00 -12.99
CA GLU A 77 23.80 0.00 -12.31
C GLU A 77 23.58 -0.42 -10.86
N ASN A 78 24.46 -1.29 -10.34
CA ASN A 78 24.49 -1.58 -8.91
C ASN A 78 25.13 -0.40 -8.20
N LEU A 79 24.33 0.34 -7.46
CA LEU A 79 24.77 1.48 -6.67
C LEU A 79 24.68 1.11 -5.20
N MET A 80 25.77 1.28 -4.46
CA MET A 80 25.73 1.22 -3.00
C MET A 80 24.90 2.40 -2.50
N VAL A 81 23.77 2.13 -1.85
CA VAL A 81 22.89 3.14 -1.25
C VAL A 81 23.00 3.03 0.26
N HIS A 82 23.38 4.14 0.90
CA HIS A 82 23.36 4.26 2.34
C HIS A 82 22.05 4.93 2.77
N ASN A 83 21.53 4.55 3.93
CA ASN A 83 20.23 5.02 4.35
C ASN A 83 20.21 6.54 4.61
N ASP A 84 21.32 7.13 5.08
CA ASP A 84 21.48 8.57 5.26
C ASP A 84 21.42 9.34 3.92
N GLU A 85 21.83 8.74 2.81
CA GLU A 85 21.65 9.29 1.46
C GLU A 85 20.18 9.40 1.06
N LEU A 86 19.28 8.61 1.66
CA LEU A 86 17.83 8.74 1.41
C LEU A 86 17.30 10.10 1.87
N GLY A 87 17.85 10.64 2.97
CA GLY A 87 17.51 11.98 3.44
C GLY A 87 17.82 13.05 2.39
N LEU A 88 18.94 12.90 1.69
CA LEU A 88 19.37 13.80 0.62
C LEU A 88 18.58 13.56 -0.68
N ALA A 89 18.33 12.30 -1.04
CA ALA A 89 17.63 11.93 -2.26
C ALA A 89 16.15 12.31 -2.22
N LEU A 90 15.49 12.19 -1.05
CA LEU A 90 14.07 12.47 -0.86
C LEU A 90 13.79 13.92 -0.41
N ALA A 91 14.81 14.77 -0.37
CA ALA A 91 14.62 16.20 -0.11
C ALA A 91 13.69 16.84 -1.18
N PRO A 92 12.87 17.83 -0.83
CA PRO A 92 12.05 18.56 -1.81
C PRO A 92 12.87 19.16 -2.97
N HIS A 93 12.33 19.16 -4.19
CA HIS A 93 13.08 19.52 -5.40
C HIS A 93 13.43 21.02 -5.54
N HIS A 94 12.86 21.88 -4.70
CA HIS A 94 13.13 23.32 -4.75
C HIS A 94 14.47 23.69 -4.11
N GLU A 95 15.16 22.73 -3.49
CA GLU A 95 16.35 22.98 -2.68
C GLU A 95 17.67 22.68 -3.42
N LYS A 96 17.66 21.88 -4.50
CA LYS A 96 18.87 21.52 -5.27
C LYS A 96 18.58 20.80 -6.59
N SER A 97 19.59 20.73 -7.45
CA SER A 97 19.68 19.72 -8.50
C SER A 97 20.06 18.36 -7.91
N PHE A 98 19.48 17.29 -8.43
CA PHE A 98 19.77 15.92 -8.01
C PHE A 98 20.80 15.27 -8.94
N SER A 99 21.69 14.47 -8.36
CA SER A 99 22.55 13.56 -9.09
C SER A 99 21.73 12.46 -9.80
N ALA A 100 22.37 11.74 -10.73
CA ALA A 100 21.75 10.60 -11.40
C ALA A 100 21.29 9.52 -10.39
N LYS A 101 22.12 9.24 -9.37
CA LYS A 101 21.78 8.31 -8.29
C LYS A 101 20.56 8.77 -7.47
N GLU A 102 20.52 10.03 -7.07
CA GLU A 102 19.39 10.57 -6.31
C GLU A 102 18.10 10.55 -7.15
N THR A 103 18.19 10.91 -8.43
CA THR A 103 17.06 10.83 -9.37
C THR A 103 16.54 9.39 -9.49
N ALA A 104 17.44 8.42 -9.60
CA ALA A 104 17.07 7.01 -9.66
C ALA A 104 16.39 6.52 -8.37
N ILE A 105 16.90 6.91 -7.20
CA ILE A 105 16.28 6.62 -5.90
C ILE A 105 14.87 7.23 -5.84
N ARG A 106 14.71 8.49 -6.23
CA ARG A 106 13.40 9.17 -6.24
C ARG A 106 12.41 8.45 -7.13
N GLY A 107 12.81 8.04 -8.33
CA GLY A 107 11.93 7.34 -9.27
C GLY A 107 11.38 6.03 -8.72
N VAL A 108 12.20 5.24 -8.02
CA VAL A 108 11.71 3.99 -7.40
C VAL A 108 10.82 4.25 -6.19
N PHE A 109 11.11 5.28 -5.39
CA PHE A 109 10.26 5.72 -4.28
C PHE A 109 8.90 6.24 -4.78
N ASP A 110 8.87 7.01 -5.86
CA ASP A 110 7.64 7.51 -6.46
C ASP A 110 6.72 6.36 -6.89
N ARG A 111 7.28 5.37 -7.60
CA ARG A 111 6.54 4.16 -8.02
C ARG A 111 6.04 3.33 -6.83
N PHE A 112 6.83 3.23 -5.76
CA PHE A 112 6.40 2.59 -4.52
C PHE A 112 5.24 3.34 -3.85
N LEU A 113 5.35 4.66 -3.69
CA LEU A 113 4.32 5.49 -3.07
C LEU A 113 3.02 5.49 -3.89
N PHE A 114 3.12 5.47 -5.21
CA PHE A 114 1.95 5.31 -6.09
C PHE A 114 1.21 3.99 -5.85
N GLY A 115 1.94 2.90 -5.56
CA GLY A 115 1.33 1.64 -5.14
C GLY A 115 0.52 1.76 -3.86
N LEU A 116 1.04 2.50 -2.87
CA LEU A 116 0.31 2.79 -1.62
C LEU A 116 -0.95 3.65 -1.87
N GLN A 117 -0.88 4.65 -2.77
CA GLN A 117 -2.06 5.42 -3.17
C GLN A 117 -3.13 4.53 -3.82
N ARG A 118 -2.70 3.61 -4.70
CA ARG A 118 -3.61 2.67 -5.35
C ARG A 118 -4.32 1.76 -4.35
N ILE A 119 -3.60 1.30 -3.33
CA ILE A 119 -4.16 0.50 -2.24
C ILE A 119 -5.18 1.30 -1.42
N GLU A 120 -4.87 2.55 -1.05
CA GLU A 120 -5.85 3.43 -0.41
C GLU A 120 -7.11 3.61 -1.26
N HIS A 121 -6.94 3.78 -2.58
CA HIS A 121 -8.06 3.91 -3.50
C HIS A 121 -8.99 2.67 -3.47
N PHE A 122 -8.44 1.46 -3.41
CA PHE A 122 -9.25 0.24 -3.28
C PHE A 122 -10.00 0.16 -1.94
N ILE A 123 -9.39 0.63 -0.85
CA ILE A 123 -10.05 0.68 0.46
C ILE A 123 -11.17 1.75 0.45
N ALA A 124 -10.86 2.94 -0.07
CA ALA A 124 -11.79 4.07 -0.11
C ALA A 124 -13.01 3.81 -1.02
N SER A 125 -12.82 3.07 -2.11
CA SER A 125 -13.91 2.65 -3.01
C SER A 125 -14.71 1.44 -2.50
N GLY A 126 -14.27 0.79 -1.42
CA GLY A 126 -14.93 -0.40 -0.86
C GLY A 126 -14.71 -1.68 -1.66
N VAL A 127 -13.78 -1.67 -2.64
CA VAL A 127 -13.36 -2.86 -3.39
C VAL A 127 -12.72 -3.88 -2.45
N VAL A 128 -11.91 -3.38 -1.51
CA VAL A 128 -11.31 -4.18 -0.44
C VAL A 128 -11.56 -3.54 0.92
N ARG A 129 -11.54 -4.35 1.99
CA ARG A 129 -11.52 -3.82 3.36
C ARG A 129 -10.07 -3.63 3.81
N GLN A 130 -9.84 -2.70 4.74
CA GLN A 130 -8.54 -2.54 5.39
C GLN A 130 -8.01 -3.89 5.94
N GLY A 131 -8.88 -4.69 6.58
CA GLY A 131 -8.51 -5.99 7.13
C GLY A 131 -8.12 -7.04 6.08
N ASP A 132 -8.51 -6.86 4.80
CA ASP A 132 -8.10 -7.76 3.71
C ASP A 132 -6.65 -7.47 3.27
N ILE A 133 -6.18 -6.24 3.48
CA ILE A 133 -4.86 -5.74 3.07
C ILE A 133 -3.84 -5.81 4.22
N GLU A 134 -4.31 -5.63 5.45
CA GLU A 134 -3.49 -5.54 6.66
C GLU A 134 -2.43 -6.65 6.82
N PRO A 135 -2.72 -7.94 6.58
CA PRO A 135 -1.74 -9.02 6.72
C PRO A 135 -0.49 -8.85 5.86
N PHE A 136 -0.60 -8.15 4.73
CA PHE A 136 0.48 -7.97 3.76
C PHE A 136 1.24 -6.66 3.99
N LEU A 137 0.56 -5.62 4.48
CA LEU A 137 1.13 -4.26 4.55
C LEU A 137 1.52 -3.79 5.93
N ARG A 138 1.01 -4.40 7.01
CA ARG A 138 1.23 -3.91 8.38
C ARG A 138 2.70 -3.67 8.67
N TYR A 139 3.57 -4.58 8.25
CA TYR A 139 5.01 -4.45 8.45
C TYR A 139 5.60 -3.19 7.80
N TYR A 140 5.29 -2.93 6.53
CA TYR A 140 5.82 -1.76 5.81
C TYR A 140 5.23 -0.45 6.33
N ILE A 141 3.95 -0.46 6.70
CA ILE A 141 3.29 0.70 7.31
C ILE A 141 3.92 1.02 8.67
N ASP A 142 4.21 0.00 9.49
CA ASP A 142 4.92 0.17 10.76
C ASP A 142 6.35 0.70 10.54
N LEU A 143 7.07 0.17 9.55
CA LEU A 143 8.45 0.58 9.22
C LEU A 143 8.57 2.06 8.88
N ILE A 144 7.61 2.58 8.09
CA ILE A 144 7.60 3.97 7.63
C ILE A 144 6.90 4.91 8.62
N GLY A 145 5.83 4.43 9.28
CA GLY A 145 4.90 5.28 10.03
C GLY A 145 5.18 5.38 11.52
N ARG A 146 5.81 4.38 12.12
CA ARG A 146 6.16 4.40 13.56
C ARG A 146 7.36 5.30 13.79
N ARG A 147 7.25 6.19 14.78
CA ARG A 147 8.36 7.05 15.24
C ARG A 147 8.67 6.75 16.72
N PRO A 148 9.94 6.52 17.10
CA PRO A 148 11.09 6.34 16.20
C PRO A 148 10.95 5.05 15.38
N SER A 149 11.45 5.07 14.14
CA SER A 149 11.58 3.83 13.36
C SER A 149 12.70 2.98 13.95
N VAL A 150 12.52 1.66 13.94
CA VAL A 150 13.52 0.71 14.46
C VAL A 150 14.70 0.56 13.49
N ARG A 151 14.47 0.77 12.19
CA ARG A 151 15.46 0.49 11.13
C ARG A 151 15.86 1.71 10.31
N MET A 152 14.99 2.73 10.24
CA MET A 152 15.24 3.94 9.48
C MET A 152 15.69 5.08 10.41
N PRO A 153 16.85 5.73 10.14
CA PRO A 153 17.24 6.99 10.75
C PRO A 153 16.13 8.04 10.68
N GLU A 154 16.04 8.86 11.73
CA GLU A 154 15.02 9.90 11.84
C GLU A 154 15.09 10.93 10.71
N SER A 155 16.30 11.25 10.22
CA SER A 155 16.52 12.14 9.08
C SER A 155 15.86 11.61 7.80
N SER A 156 16.09 10.34 7.47
CA SER A 156 15.52 9.68 6.29
C SER A 156 14.00 9.52 6.40
N GLN A 157 13.50 9.17 7.60
CA GLN A 157 12.06 9.11 7.86
C GLN A 157 11.39 10.47 7.65
N ARG A 158 11.99 11.52 8.21
CA ARG A 158 11.48 12.89 8.07
C ARG A 158 11.52 13.35 6.62
N ALA A 159 12.59 13.05 5.88
CA ALA A 159 12.70 13.38 4.46
C ALA A 159 11.61 12.69 3.63
N LEU A 160 11.34 11.40 3.89
CA LEU A 160 10.25 10.68 3.24
C LEU A 160 8.87 11.30 3.56
N TRP A 161 8.62 11.67 4.80
CA TRP A 161 7.34 12.31 5.17
C TRP A 161 7.20 13.71 4.55
N LEU A 162 8.28 14.48 4.50
CA LEU A 162 8.35 15.75 3.78
C LEU A 162 8.10 15.57 2.28
N TYR A 163 8.69 14.54 1.67
CA TYR A 163 8.46 14.21 0.27
C TYR A 163 6.97 13.93 0.00
N ILE A 164 6.36 13.05 0.80
CA ILE A 164 4.93 12.69 0.71
C ILE A 164 4.05 13.94 0.83
N ASP A 165 4.36 14.82 1.78
CA ASP A 165 3.60 16.05 2.01
C ASP A 165 3.78 17.07 0.87
N PHE A 166 5.03 17.29 0.46
CA PHE A 166 5.40 18.24 -0.60
C PHE A 166 4.76 17.88 -1.95
N TYR A 167 4.74 16.59 -2.30
CA TYR A 167 4.07 16.09 -3.52
C TYR A 167 2.56 15.85 -3.34
N GLN A 168 1.98 16.26 -2.21
CA GLN A 168 0.55 16.17 -1.91
C GLN A 168 -0.02 14.75 -2.06
N MET A 169 0.74 13.74 -1.66
CA MET A 169 0.35 12.33 -1.71
C MET A 169 -0.63 12.00 -0.58
N THR A 170 -1.78 12.69 -0.56
CA THR A 170 -2.78 12.63 0.51
C THR A 170 -3.35 11.23 0.73
N ASP A 171 -3.45 10.42 -0.32
CA ASP A 171 -3.90 9.03 -0.20
C ASP A 171 -2.89 8.15 0.55
N VAL A 172 -1.59 8.43 0.43
CA VAL A 172 -0.59 7.78 1.29
C VAL A 172 -0.82 8.20 2.74
N GLN A 173 -1.00 9.49 3.03
CA GLN A 173 -1.28 9.96 4.39
C GLN A 173 -2.56 9.34 4.97
N LYS A 174 -3.63 9.21 4.17
CA LYS A 174 -4.88 8.54 4.56
C LYS A 174 -4.65 7.06 4.85
N LEU A 175 -3.89 6.36 4.00
CA LEU A 175 -3.56 4.96 4.23
C LEU A 175 -2.91 4.80 5.61
N PHE A 176 -1.84 5.55 5.89
CA PHE A 176 -1.16 5.49 7.18
C PHE A 176 -2.09 5.84 8.36
N ALA A 177 -2.99 6.81 8.20
CA ALA A 177 -3.96 7.17 9.21
C ALA A 177 -4.93 6.02 9.55
N ARG A 178 -5.34 5.19 8.56
CA ARG A 178 -6.15 3.98 8.80
C ARG A 178 -5.46 2.98 9.71
N PHE A 179 -4.13 2.94 9.67
CA PHE A 179 -3.29 2.07 10.49
C PHE A 179 -2.83 2.74 11.80
N GLY A 180 -3.34 3.94 12.12
CA GLY A 180 -3.04 4.64 13.37
C GLY A 180 -1.80 5.52 13.33
N TYR A 181 -1.18 5.73 12.16
CA TYR A 181 0.01 6.58 12.01
C TYR A 181 -0.33 7.93 11.39
N ARG A 182 0.27 8.99 11.94
CA ARG A 182 0.19 10.34 11.37
C ARG A 182 1.55 10.69 10.77
N ILE A 183 1.67 10.53 9.45
CA ILE A 183 2.87 10.88 8.71
C ILE A 183 2.77 12.32 8.21
N LYS A 184 3.31 13.25 8.99
CA LYS A 184 3.41 14.68 8.64
C LYS A 184 4.77 15.22 9.08
N PRO A 185 5.29 16.25 8.40
CA PRO A 185 6.56 16.89 8.74
C PRO A 185 6.71 17.31 10.20
#